data_AF-A0A0Q6N549-F1
#
_entry.id   AF-A0A0Q6N549-F1
#
_cell.length_a   1.000
_cell.length_b   1.000
_cell.length_c   1.000
_cell.angle_alpha   90.00
_cell.angle_beta   90.00
_cell.angle_gamma   90.00
#
_symmetry.space_group_name_H-M   'P 1'
#
loop_
_entity.id
_entity.type
_entity.pdbx_description
1 polymer ?
#
loop_
_entity_poly.entity_id
_entity_poly.type
_entity_poly.pdbx_seq_one_letter_code
_entity_poly.pdbx_strand_id
1 'polypeptide(L)'
;MQHICEGNKDITARAVTDWLKVRMDAYNVPVIGAGTRTLERLSVINPQFTGRASANFLIAPFQFGEAWLQLLGAFAAAVGTVNLEIINGPMARPLHVATAGNLRALKRLLKYAVMHAAERADRRLNEEDLARGFDDANGHVVGKFHPFRPNDKGGI
;
A
#
# COMPACT_ATOMS: atom_id res chain seq x y z
N MET A 1 3.13 -12.78 3.11
CA MET A 1 4.37 -13.41 3.61
C MET A 1 4.93 -14.17 2.44
N GLN A 2 6.12 -13.81 1.96
CA GLN A 2 6.70 -14.38 0.75
C GLN A 2 7.88 -15.27 1.15
N HIS A 3 7.53 -16.47 1.61
CA HIS A 3 8.47 -17.40 2.23
C HIS A 3 9.62 -17.87 1.34
N ILE A 4 9.49 -17.70 0.02
CA ILE A 4 10.48 -18.16 -0.96
C ILE A 4 11.78 -17.35 -0.90
N CYS A 5 11.73 -16.08 -0.45
CA CYS A 5 12.90 -15.19 -0.35
C CYS A 5 13.16 -14.67 1.07
N GLU A 6 12.37 -15.09 2.06
CA GLU A 6 12.54 -14.69 3.46
C GLU A 6 13.65 -15.53 4.14
N GLY A 7 14.57 -14.88 4.87
CA GLY A 7 15.60 -15.55 5.68
C GLY A 7 16.83 -16.08 4.94
N ASN A 8 17.22 -15.46 3.81
CA ASN A 8 18.41 -15.81 3.03
C ASN A 8 18.41 -17.26 2.49
N LYS A 9 17.21 -17.83 2.26
CA LYS A 9 16.99 -19.17 1.71
C LYS A 9 17.16 -19.19 0.20
N ASP A 10 18.26 -18.63 -0.31
CA ASP A 10 18.53 -18.52 -1.74
C ASP A 10 18.60 -19.90 -2.42
N ILE A 11 19.00 -20.93 -1.67
CA ILE A 11 18.99 -22.34 -2.10
C ILE A 11 17.56 -22.81 -2.38
N THR A 12 16.62 -22.55 -1.47
CA THR A 12 15.21 -22.92 -1.64
C THR A 12 14.58 -22.12 -2.78
N ALA A 13 14.87 -20.83 -2.86
CA ALA A 13 14.42 -19.98 -3.98
C ALA A 13 14.89 -20.52 -5.33
N ARG A 14 16.17 -20.92 -5.42
CA ARG A 14 16.73 -21.53 -6.63
C ARG A 14 16.06 -22.87 -6.96
N ALA A 15 15.89 -23.75 -5.98
CA ALA A 15 15.26 -25.06 -6.20
C ALA A 15 13.81 -24.94 -6.70
N VAL A 16 13.01 -24.04 -6.11
CA VAL A 16 11.62 -23.83 -6.52
C VAL A 16 11.53 -23.17 -7.90
N THR A 17 12.35 -22.17 -8.18
CA THR A 17 12.37 -21.51 -9.49
C THR A 17 12.88 -22.43 -10.60
N ASP A 18 13.80 -23.34 -10.29
CA ASP A 18 14.28 -24.34 -11.25
C ASP A 18 13.23 -25.41 -11.54
N TRP A 19 12.49 -25.85 -10.52
CA TRP A 19 11.34 -26.73 -10.70
C TRP A 19 10.26 -26.07 -11.58
N LEU A 20 9.94 -24.79 -11.33
CA LEU A 20 8.98 -24.04 -12.15
C LEU A 20 9.47 -23.90 -13.59
N LYS A 21 10.76 -23.60 -13.80
CA LYS A 21 11.39 -23.50 -15.11
C LYS A 21 11.18 -24.78 -15.94
N VAL A 22 11.46 -25.94 -15.35
CA VAL A 22 11.28 -27.25 -16.03
C VAL A 22 9.81 -27.46 -16.44
N ARG A 23 8.85 -27.03 -15.60
CA ARG A 23 7.43 -27.16 -15.93
C ARG A 23 6.98 -26.19 -17.01
N MET A 24 7.48 -24.95 -17.00
CA MET A 24 7.24 -23.97 -18.06
C MET A 24 7.70 -24.51 -19.40
N ASP A 25 8.92 -25.07 -19.47
CA ASP A 25 9.51 -25.57 -20.72
C ASP A 25 8.83 -26.86 -21.20
N ALA A 26 8.56 -27.80 -20.30
CA ALA A 26 8.03 -29.12 -20.67
C ALA A 26 6.54 -29.10 -21.05
N TYR A 27 5.75 -28.17 -20.49
CA TYR A 27 4.30 -28.17 -20.65
C TYR A 27 3.74 -26.86 -21.19
N ASN A 28 4.60 -25.88 -21.51
CA ASN A 28 4.23 -24.56 -22.02
C ASN A 28 3.20 -23.84 -21.12
N VAL A 29 3.36 -23.98 -19.80
CA VAL A 29 2.42 -23.42 -18.81
C VAL A 29 2.82 -21.98 -18.49
N PRO A 30 1.89 -21.00 -18.61
CA PRO A 30 2.16 -19.63 -18.21
C PRO A 30 2.25 -19.54 -16.67
N VAL A 31 3.31 -18.92 -16.18
CA VAL A 31 3.53 -18.68 -14.75
C VAL A 31 3.49 -17.18 -14.49
N ILE A 32 2.65 -16.76 -13.53
CA ILE A 32 2.57 -15.38 -13.07
C ILE A 32 3.19 -15.31 -11.67
N GLY A 33 4.27 -14.56 -11.54
CA GLY A 33 4.90 -14.26 -10.26
C GLY A 33 4.37 -12.95 -9.68
N ALA A 34 3.84 -12.99 -8.46
CA ALA A 34 3.40 -11.80 -7.75
C ALA A 34 3.91 -11.81 -6.30
N GLY A 35 4.41 -10.67 -5.83
CA GLY A 35 4.75 -10.49 -4.42
C GLY A 35 5.48 -9.18 -4.15
N THR A 36 6.31 -9.17 -3.11
CA THR A 36 6.95 -7.95 -2.60
C THR A 36 8.26 -7.66 -3.33
N ARG A 37 8.92 -6.53 -3.00
CA ARG A 37 10.25 -6.20 -3.53
C ARG A 37 11.30 -7.29 -3.29
N THR A 38 11.09 -8.17 -2.32
CA THR A 38 11.97 -9.32 -2.08
C THR A 38 12.00 -10.30 -3.26
N LEU A 39 10.92 -10.37 -4.06
CA LEU A 39 10.84 -11.17 -5.29
C LEU A 39 11.77 -10.62 -6.39
N GLU A 40 12.11 -9.32 -6.38
CA GLU A 40 13.06 -8.72 -7.34
C GLU A 40 14.44 -9.40 -7.26
N ARG A 41 14.84 -9.88 -6.07
CA ARG A 41 16.07 -10.65 -5.88
C ARG A 41 16.09 -11.97 -6.66
N LEU A 42 14.95 -12.50 -7.11
CA LEU A 42 14.95 -13.70 -7.96
C LEU A 42 15.73 -13.51 -9.26
N SER A 43 15.77 -12.28 -9.79
CA SER A 43 16.59 -11.97 -10.97
C SER A 43 18.09 -12.21 -10.75
N VAL A 44 18.55 -12.05 -9.51
CA VAL A 44 19.94 -12.32 -9.10
C VAL A 44 20.13 -13.80 -8.74
N ILE A 45 19.16 -14.41 -8.05
CA ILE A 45 19.26 -15.79 -7.55
C ILE A 45 19.17 -16.82 -8.70
N ASN A 46 18.26 -16.61 -9.65
CA ASN A 46 18.04 -17.47 -10.81
C ASN A 46 17.70 -16.67 -12.09
N PRO A 47 18.72 -16.13 -12.79
CA PRO A 47 18.53 -15.38 -14.03
C PRO A 47 17.83 -16.18 -15.13
N GLN A 48 17.98 -17.50 -15.15
CA GLN A 48 17.34 -18.36 -16.16
C GLN A 48 15.83 -18.42 -15.99
N PHE A 49 15.34 -18.39 -14.75
CA PHE A 49 13.91 -18.31 -14.48
C PHE A 49 13.35 -16.94 -14.87
N THR A 50 14.01 -15.85 -14.47
CA THR A 50 13.56 -14.50 -14.85
C THR A 50 13.69 -14.19 -16.33
N GLY A 51 14.61 -14.85 -17.05
CA GLY A 51 14.71 -14.75 -18.51
C GLY A 51 13.50 -15.32 -19.26
N ARG A 52 12.67 -16.13 -18.59
CA ARG A 52 11.39 -16.62 -19.14
C ARG A 52 10.21 -15.72 -18.82
N ALA A 53 10.38 -14.73 -17.94
CA ALA A 53 9.36 -13.73 -17.71
C ALA A 53 9.29 -12.79 -18.93
N SER A 54 8.17 -12.82 -19.64
CA SER A 54 7.94 -11.96 -20.81
C SER A 54 7.81 -10.48 -20.44
N ALA A 55 7.37 -10.19 -19.21
CA ALA A 55 7.30 -8.84 -18.67
C ALA A 55 7.46 -8.84 -17.16
N ASN A 56 8.07 -7.78 -16.64
CA ASN A 56 8.15 -7.50 -15.20
C ASN A 56 7.51 -6.14 -14.94
N PHE A 57 6.53 -6.10 -14.04
CA PHE A 57 5.83 -4.87 -13.68
C PHE A 57 6.09 -4.55 -12.21
N LEU A 58 6.55 -3.33 -11.95
CA LEU A 58 6.71 -2.81 -10.59
C LEU A 58 5.53 -1.90 -10.27
N ILE A 59 4.76 -2.27 -9.24
CA ILE A 59 3.72 -1.40 -8.70
C ILE A 59 4.36 -0.48 -7.65
N ALA A 60 4.69 0.74 -8.06
CA ALA A 60 5.21 1.77 -7.18
C ALA A 60 4.09 2.46 -6.36
N PRO A 61 4.41 3.06 -5.20
CA PRO A 61 3.49 3.95 -4.51
C PRO A 61 3.04 5.11 -5.42
N PHE A 62 1.83 5.61 -5.21
CA PHE A 62 1.31 6.73 -5.98
C PHE A 62 2.09 8.02 -5.68
N GLN A 63 2.48 8.74 -6.73
CA GLN A 63 2.99 10.10 -6.58
C GLN A 63 1.83 11.07 -6.38
N PHE A 64 2.08 12.16 -5.66
CA PHE A 64 1.07 13.21 -5.54
C PHE A 64 0.84 13.86 -6.91
N GLY A 65 -0.40 13.89 -7.37
CA GLY A 65 -0.77 14.38 -8.68
C GLY A 65 -2.14 13.90 -9.10
N GLU A 66 -2.44 13.97 -10.39
CA GLU A 66 -3.76 13.65 -10.92
C GLU A 66 -4.20 12.21 -10.60
N ALA A 67 -3.32 11.22 -10.81
CA ALA A 67 -3.63 9.83 -10.52
C ALA A 67 -3.97 9.59 -9.04
N TRP A 68 -3.35 10.33 -8.13
CA TRP A 68 -3.67 10.28 -6.69
C TRP A 68 -5.05 10.88 -6.40
N LEU A 69 -5.36 12.03 -7.00
CA LEU A 69 -6.68 12.66 -6.85
C LEU A 69 -7.79 11.77 -7.44
N GLN A 70 -7.56 11.17 -8.61
CA GLN A 70 -8.50 10.23 -9.23
C GLN A 70 -8.72 9.00 -8.34
N LEU A 71 -7.66 8.46 -7.73
CA LEU A 71 -7.77 7.36 -6.77
C LEU A 71 -8.65 7.75 -5.58
N LEU A 72 -8.40 8.92 -4.98
CA LEU A 72 -9.19 9.42 -3.84
C LEU A 72 -10.65 9.70 -4.23
N GLY A 73 -10.88 10.27 -5.41
CA GLY A 73 -12.21 10.46 -5.98
C GLY A 73 -12.95 9.13 -6.18
N ALA A 74 -12.26 8.09 -6.67
CA ALA A 74 -12.83 6.76 -6.81
C ALA A 74 -13.21 6.14 -5.45
N PHE A 75 -12.39 6.34 -4.41
CA PHE A 75 -12.75 5.92 -3.04
C PHE A 75 -13.99 6.65 -2.53
N ALA A 76 -14.06 7.98 -2.72
CA ALA A 76 -15.21 8.77 -2.28
C ALA A 76 -16.50 8.38 -3.04
N ALA A 77 -16.40 8.05 -4.32
CA ALA A 77 -17.53 7.59 -5.12
C ALA A 77 -17.96 6.15 -4.78
N ALA A 78 -17.01 5.27 -4.42
CA ALA A 78 -17.31 3.87 -4.10
C ALA A 78 -17.92 3.66 -2.71
N VAL A 79 -17.69 4.58 -1.77
CA VAL A 79 -18.18 4.48 -0.39
C VAL A 79 -19.40 5.38 -0.19
N GLY A 80 -20.59 4.78 -0.13
CA GLY A 80 -21.84 5.51 0.11
C GLY A 80 -22.29 5.58 1.59
N THR A 81 -21.65 4.86 2.49
CA THR A 81 -22.06 4.75 3.90
C THR A 81 -21.64 5.94 4.76
N VAL A 82 -20.53 6.59 4.39
CA VAL A 82 -19.95 7.77 5.05
C VAL A 82 -19.53 8.74 3.93
N ASN A 83 -19.87 10.02 4.06
CA ASN A 83 -19.42 11.03 3.10
C ASN A 83 -17.90 11.23 3.25
N LEU A 84 -17.15 10.92 2.18
CA LEU A 84 -15.68 11.03 2.14
C LEU A 84 -15.18 12.20 1.27
N GLU A 85 -16.02 13.13 0.84
CA GLU A 85 -15.65 14.16 -0.15
C GLU A 85 -14.39 14.97 0.25
N ILE A 86 -14.16 15.14 1.56
CA ILE A 86 -12.99 15.85 2.10
C ILE A 86 -11.65 15.26 1.63
N ILE A 87 -11.59 13.95 1.35
CA ILE A 87 -10.35 13.27 0.94
C ILE A 87 -9.92 13.67 -0.47
N ASN A 88 -10.87 13.99 -1.36
CA ASN A 88 -10.57 14.42 -2.73
C ASN A 88 -10.48 15.96 -2.87
N GLY A 89 -10.23 16.67 -1.76
CA GLY A 89 -10.05 18.11 -1.74
C GLY A 89 -8.93 18.52 -0.79
N PRO A 90 -9.24 19.24 0.31
CA PRO A 90 -8.22 19.80 1.20
C PRO A 90 -7.33 18.73 1.86
N MET A 91 -7.87 17.52 2.10
CA MET A 91 -7.12 16.44 2.76
C MET A 91 -6.32 15.55 1.81
N ALA A 92 -6.38 15.78 0.50
CA ALA A 92 -5.67 14.94 -0.48
C ALA A 92 -4.15 14.96 -0.28
N ARG A 93 -3.57 16.13 -0.02
CA ARG A 93 -2.12 16.28 0.22
C ARG A 93 -1.70 15.76 1.60
N PRO A 94 -2.37 16.10 2.71
CA PRO A 94 -2.11 15.47 4.01
C PRO A 94 -2.17 13.94 3.98
N LEU A 95 -3.16 13.36 3.29
CA LEU A 95 -3.27 11.90 3.10
C LEU A 95 -2.10 11.33 2.32
N HIS A 96 -1.64 12.01 1.27
CA HIS A 96 -0.46 11.59 0.52
C HIS A 96 0.78 11.56 1.40
N VAL A 97 1.01 12.64 2.18
CA VAL A 97 2.13 12.75 3.12
C VAL A 97 2.05 11.66 4.19
N ALA A 98 0.86 11.42 4.75
CA ALA A 98 0.64 10.40 5.78
C ALA A 98 0.90 8.96 5.30
N THR A 99 0.64 8.69 4.03
CA THR A 99 0.67 7.33 3.47
C THR A 99 1.86 7.09 2.53
N ALA A 100 2.60 8.14 2.18
CA ALA A 100 3.60 8.13 1.12
C ALA A 100 3.08 7.51 -0.19
N GLY A 101 1.79 7.70 -0.50
CA GLY A 101 1.13 7.10 -1.67
C GLY A 101 0.92 5.58 -1.60
N ASN A 102 1.15 4.94 -0.45
CA ASN A 102 0.98 3.51 -0.28
C ASN A 102 -0.50 3.15 -0.04
N LEU A 103 -1.07 2.36 -0.96
CA LEU A 103 -2.48 1.98 -0.91
C LEU A 103 -2.87 1.18 0.35
N ARG A 104 -1.96 0.33 0.86
CA ARG A 104 -2.21 -0.42 2.11
C ARG A 104 -2.27 0.52 3.31
N ALA A 105 -1.36 1.48 3.39
CA ALA A 105 -1.36 2.49 4.45
C ALA A 105 -2.61 3.38 4.36
N LEU A 106 -2.97 3.83 3.15
CA LEU A 106 -4.17 4.61 2.88
C LEU A 106 -5.44 3.86 3.33
N LYS A 107 -5.60 2.61 2.91
CA LYS A 107 -6.76 1.79 3.28
C LYS A 107 -6.85 1.60 4.81
N ARG A 108 -5.71 1.40 5.48
CA ARG A 108 -5.67 1.26 6.94
C ARG A 108 -6.13 2.53 7.63
N LEU A 109 -5.57 3.68 7.24
CA LEU A 109 -5.91 4.99 7.80
C LEU A 109 -7.40 5.31 7.57
N LEU A 110 -7.87 5.20 6.34
CA LEU A 110 -9.27 5.47 6.00
C LEU A 110 -10.23 4.55 6.74
N LYS A 111 -9.87 3.27 6.95
CA LYS A 111 -10.72 2.35 7.73
C LYS A 111 -10.99 2.89 9.13
N TYR A 112 -9.96 3.30 9.87
CA TYR A 112 -10.14 3.82 11.22
C TYR A 112 -10.86 5.17 11.21
N ALA A 113 -10.49 6.07 10.30
CA ALA A 113 -11.13 7.38 10.19
C ALA A 113 -12.64 7.26 9.88
N VAL A 114 -13.01 6.34 8.97
CA VAL A 114 -14.41 6.06 8.64
C VAL A 114 -15.16 5.43 9.81
N MET A 115 -14.52 4.59 10.62
CA MET A 115 -15.14 4.05 11.84
C MET A 115 -15.53 5.18 12.80
N HIS A 116 -14.63 6.14 13.04
CA HIS A 116 -14.92 7.32 13.88
C HIS A 116 -16.05 8.19 13.32
N ALA A 117 -16.10 8.37 12.00
CA ALA A 117 -17.16 9.14 11.36
C ALA A 117 -18.50 8.41 11.34
N ALA A 118 -18.51 7.08 11.25
CA ALA A 118 -19.73 6.26 11.18
C ALA A 118 -20.53 6.25 12.51
N GLU A 119 -19.87 6.50 13.64
CA GLU A 119 -20.51 6.60 14.96
C GLU A 119 -21.30 7.90 15.14
N ARG A 120 -21.04 8.94 14.33
CA ARG A 120 -21.76 10.20 14.39
C ARG A 120 -23.05 10.20 13.55
N ALA A 121 -24.00 11.03 13.94
CA ALA A 121 -25.28 11.17 13.24
C ALA A 121 -25.14 11.76 11.82
N ASP A 122 -24.13 12.60 11.59
CA ASP A 122 -23.87 13.26 10.30
C ASP A 122 -23.15 12.36 9.29
N ARG A 123 -22.48 11.29 9.75
CA ARG A 123 -21.74 10.31 8.94
C ARG A 123 -20.84 10.96 7.88
N ARG A 124 -20.25 12.10 8.23
CA ARG A 124 -19.37 12.87 7.35
C ARG A 124 -17.97 12.84 7.90
N LEU A 125 -17.00 12.45 7.07
CA LEU A 125 -15.59 12.44 7.45
C LEU A 125 -15.08 13.89 7.60
N ASN A 126 -14.40 14.17 8.70
CA ASN A 126 -13.74 15.45 8.95
C ASN A 126 -12.23 15.28 9.23
N GLU A 127 -11.52 16.40 9.42
CA GLU A 127 -10.07 16.39 9.66
C GLU A 127 -9.70 15.69 10.98
N GLU A 128 -10.54 15.81 12.01
CA GLU A 128 -10.31 15.18 13.31
C GLU A 128 -10.41 13.65 13.25
N ASP A 129 -11.29 13.10 12.41
CA ASP A 129 -11.37 11.65 12.19
C ASP A 129 -10.14 11.12 11.48
N LEU A 130 -9.63 11.87 10.51
CA LEU A 130 -8.40 11.53 9.81
C LEU A 130 -7.21 11.57 10.76
N ALA A 131 -7.17 12.54 11.68
CA ALA A 131 -6.18 12.60 12.74
C ALA A 131 -6.25 11.39 13.67
N ARG A 132 -7.43 11.12 14.25
CA ARG A 132 -7.64 9.95 15.13
C ARG A 132 -7.37 8.63 14.41
N GLY A 133 -7.81 8.51 13.16
CA GLY A 133 -7.57 7.34 12.33
C GLY A 133 -6.10 7.15 11.97
N PHE A 134 -5.31 8.23 11.86
CA PHE A 134 -3.87 8.17 11.68
C PHE A 134 -3.16 7.67 12.93
N ASP A 135 -3.56 8.17 14.09
CA ASP A 135 -3.07 7.74 15.40
C ASP A 135 -3.37 6.26 15.65
N ASP A 136 -4.61 5.81 15.42
CA ASP A 136 -5.02 4.41 15.56
C ASP A 136 -4.30 3.48 14.56
N ALA A 137 -4.05 3.96 13.34
CA ALA A 137 -3.37 3.17 12.32
C ALA A 137 -1.89 2.96 12.63
N ASN A 138 -1.21 3.93 13.24
CA ASN A 138 0.25 3.91 13.44
C ASN A 138 0.68 3.71 14.90
N GLY A 139 -0.26 3.75 15.83
CA GLY A 139 -0.01 3.89 17.25
C GLY A 139 0.33 5.34 17.61
N HIS A 140 -0.18 5.82 18.75
CA HIS A 140 0.23 7.11 19.29
C HIS A 140 1.71 7.06 19.68
N VAL A 141 2.53 7.82 18.96
CA VAL A 141 3.95 8.03 19.30
C VAL A 141 4.17 9.53 19.45
N VAL A 142 4.41 9.95 20.69
CA VAL A 142 4.71 11.34 21.04
C VAL A 142 5.95 11.80 20.27
N GLY A 143 5.88 12.96 19.60
CA GLY A 143 7.00 13.57 18.86
C GLY A 143 7.09 13.21 17.37
N LYS A 144 6.20 12.37 16.83
CA LYS A 144 6.17 12.08 15.38
C LYS A 144 5.38 13.16 14.63
N PHE A 145 5.88 13.59 13.47
CA PHE A 145 5.17 14.54 12.61
C PHE A 145 3.75 14.03 12.29
N HIS A 146 2.75 14.85 12.59
CA HIS A 146 1.34 14.51 12.41
C HIS A 146 0.75 15.30 11.21
N PRO A 147 0.51 14.66 10.04
CA PRO A 147 0.14 15.35 8.81
C PRO A 147 -1.19 16.11 8.86
N PHE A 148 -2.09 15.72 9.77
CA PHE A 148 -3.41 16.35 9.97
C PHE A 148 -3.42 17.32 11.15
N ARG A 149 -2.30 17.51 11.86
CA ARG A 149 -2.14 18.47 12.97
C ARG A 149 -0.78 19.19 12.84
N PRO A 150 -0.60 20.05 11.84
CA PRO A 150 0.68 20.71 11.59
C PRO A 150 1.14 21.64 12.73
N ASN A 151 0.24 22.06 13.63
CA ASN A 151 0.55 22.92 14.77
C ASN A 151 0.94 22.18 16.06
N ASP A 152 0.79 20.85 16.11
CA ASP A 152 1.37 20.03 17.18
C ASP A 152 2.87 19.92 16.92
N LYS A 153 3.63 20.98 17.27
CA LYS A 153 5.07 20.90 17.39
C LYS A 153 5.34 19.87 18.48
N GLY A 154 5.83 18.69 18.09
CA GLY A 154 6.40 17.73 19.01
C GLY A 154 7.33 18.46 19.97
N GLY A 155 6.92 18.53 21.23
CA GLY A 155 7.66 19.20 22.28
C GLY A 155 9.06 18.62 22.36
N ILE A 156 10.04 19.51 22.39
CA ILE A 156 11.37 19.23 22.93
C ILE A 156 11.21 18.98 24.43
#